data_AF-A0A7C7ULE9-F1
#
_entry.id   AF-A0A7C7ULE9-F1
#
_cell.length_a   1.000
_cell.length_b   1.000
_cell.length_c   1.000
_cell.angle_alpha   90.00
_cell.angle_beta   90.00
_cell.angle_gamma   90.00
#
_symmetry.space_group_name_H-M   'P 1'
#
loop_
_entity.id
_entity.type
_entity.pdbx_description
1 polymer ?
#
loop_
_entity_poly.entity_id
_entity_poly.type
_entity_poly.pdbx_seq_one_letter_code
_entity_poly.pdbx_strand_id
1 'polypeptide(L)'
;VENKGRADIVYACGPKPLLKEVSRIASLRGIRCQVSLETNMACGFGACLGCAVGRADKKEGYFHVCSDGPVFDSNEIDWQTL
;
A
#
# COMPACT_ATOMS: atom_id res chain seq x y z
N VAL A 1 12.09 -15.43 25.83
CA VAL A 1 12.20 -13.96 25.97
C VAL A 1 10.97 -13.36 25.31
N GLU A 2 9.99 -12.92 26.10
CA GLU A 2 8.80 -12.23 25.58
C GLU A 2 9.24 -10.89 24.98
N ASN A 3 9.01 -10.70 23.68
CA ASN A 3 9.23 -9.43 22.97
C ASN A 3 8.15 -8.41 23.39
N LYS A 4 8.23 -7.89 24.62
CA LYS A 4 7.39 -6.77 25.09
C LYS A 4 7.82 -5.49 24.36
N GLY A 5 7.31 -5.27 23.15
CA GLY A 5 7.54 -4.03 22.38
C GLY A 5 7.59 -4.17 20.86
N ARG A 6 7.49 -5.37 20.29
CA ARG A 6 7.42 -5.57 18.82
C ARG A 6 5.97 -5.58 18.37
N ALA A 7 5.61 -4.72 17.42
CA ALA A 7 4.31 -4.79 16.76
C ALA A 7 4.26 -5.98 15.80
N ASP A 8 3.13 -6.69 15.76
CA ASP A 8 2.89 -7.78 14.80
C ASP A 8 2.56 -7.26 13.40
N ILE A 9 1.92 -6.09 13.35
CA ILE A 9 1.48 -5.44 12.12
C ILE A 9 1.43 -3.91 12.32
N VAL A 10 1.70 -3.18 11.24
CA VAL A 10 1.53 -1.73 11.14
C VAL A 10 0.37 -1.44 10.20
N TYR A 11 -0.49 -0.50 10.58
CA TYR A 11 -1.53 0.05 9.72
C TYR A 11 -1.26 1.54 9.54
N ALA A 12 -1.34 2.04 8.31
CA ALA A 12 -1.10 3.45 8.03
C ALA A 12 -2.02 4.00 6.95
N CYS A 13 -2.39 5.27 7.12
CA CYS A 13 -3.06 6.09 6.12
C CYS A 13 -2.39 7.48 6.11
N GLY A 14 -2.34 8.13 4.95
CA GLY A 14 -1.74 9.46 4.83
C GLY A 14 -1.11 9.71 3.46
N PRO A 15 -0.34 10.80 3.32
CA PRO A 15 0.31 11.14 2.07
C PRO A 15 1.27 10.04 1.60
N LYS A 16 1.37 9.84 0.29
CA LYS A 16 2.23 8.79 -0.31
C LYS A 16 3.68 8.78 0.21
N PRO A 17 4.38 9.92 0.42
CA PRO A 17 5.73 9.90 0.99
C PRO A 17 5.79 9.33 2.41
N LEU A 18 4.76 9.59 3.23
CA LEU A 18 4.65 9.02 4.57
C LEU A 18 4.44 7.51 4.49
N LEU A 19 3.51 7.05 3.65
CA LEU A 19 3.22 5.62 3.51
C LEU A 19 4.42 4.83 2.97
N LYS A 20 5.17 5.43 2.03
CA LYS A 20 6.42 4.87 1.51
C LYS A 20 7.45 4.68 2.62
N GLU A 21 7.61 5.67 3.50
CA GLU A 21 8.56 5.60 4.60
C GLU A 21 8.13 4.62 5.69
N VAL A 22 6.83 4.56 6.00
CA VAL A 22 6.27 3.56 6.93
C VAL A 22 6.48 2.14 6.39
N SER A 23 6.19 1.91 5.11
CA SER A 23 6.46 0.64 4.41
C SER A 23 7.93 0.24 4.54
N ARG A 24 8.85 1.18 4.27
CA ARG A 24 10.30 0.97 4.40
C ARG A 24 10.72 0.59 5.82
N ILE A 25 10.23 1.31 6.83
CA ILE A 25 10.56 1.04 8.24
C ILE A 25 10.00 -0.31 8.69
N ALA A 26 8.77 -0.64 8.31
CA ALA A 26 8.14 -1.91 8.66
C ALA A 26 8.88 -3.09 8.00
N SER A 27 9.23 -2.97 6.72
CA SER A 27 10.02 -3.97 5.98
C SER A 27 11.38 -4.21 6.64
N LEU A 28 12.12 -3.15 7.01
CA LEU A 28 13.41 -3.28 7.71
C LEU A 28 13.31 -3.99 9.07
N ARG A 29 12.15 -3.91 9.72
CA ARG A 29 11.89 -4.58 11.01
C ARG A 29 11.26 -5.96 10.84
N GLY A 30 10.99 -6.39 9.61
CA GLY A 30 10.26 -7.63 9.32
C GLY A 30 8.86 -7.64 9.94
N ILE A 31 8.17 -6.50 9.93
CA ILE A 31 6.82 -6.33 10.45
C ILE A 31 5.88 -6.19 9.25
N ARG A 32 4.74 -6.89 9.27
CA ARG A 32 3.73 -6.75 8.23
C ARG A 32 3.18 -5.32 8.23
N CYS A 33 2.86 -4.79 7.06
CA CYS A 33 2.38 -3.42 6.94
C CYS A 33 1.24 -3.34 5.94
N GLN A 34 0.12 -2.78 6.37
CA GLN A 34 -1.01 -2.47 5.50
C GLN A 34 -1.17 -0.96 5.37
N VAL A 35 -1.38 -0.52 4.13
CA VAL A 35 -1.50 0.89 3.79
C VAL A 35 -2.83 1.15 3.11
N SER A 36 -3.54 2.19 3.55
CA SER A 36 -4.71 2.72 2.84
C SER A 36 -4.25 3.74 1.82
N LEU A 37 -4.40 3.44 0.54
CA LEU A 37 -3.96 4.31 -0.54
C LEU A 37 -5.07 5.26 -0.99
N GLU A 38 -4.69 6.52 -1.16
CA GLU A 38 -5.52 7.54 -1.79
C GLU A 38 -4.98 7.83 -3.21
N THR A 39 -5.86 7.83 -4.20
CA THR A 39 -5.54 8.15 -5.61
C THR A 39 -6.63 9.00 -6.23
N ASN A 40 -6.32 9.68 -7.33
CA ASN A 40 -7.33 10.40 -8.08
C ASN A 40 -8.38 9.42 -8.58
N MET A 41 -9.63 9.64 -8.16
CA MET A 41 -10.74 8.72 -8.38
C MET A 41 -11.93 9.50 -8.91
N ALA A 42 -12.35 9.18 -10.13
CA ALA A 42 -13.51 9.82 -10.77
C ALA A 42 -14.79 9.01 -10.56
N CYS A 43 -14.79 7.72 -10.95
CA CYS A 43 -16.00 6.89 -10.86
C CYS A 43 -16.20 6.20 -9.50
N GLY A 44 -15.14 5.67 -8.88
CA GLY A 44 -15.22 4.95 -7.61
C GLY A 44 -15.78 3.52 -7.68
N PHE A 45 -16.08 2.98 -8.85
CA PHE A 45 -16.63 1.63 -9.03
C PHE A 45 -15.97 0.82 -10.17
N GLY A 46 -14.77 1.21 -10.59
CA GLY A 46 -13.96 0.44 -11.53
C GLY A 46 -14.16 0.72 -13.03
N ALA A 47 -15.03 1.66 -13.41
CA ALA A 47 -15.29 1.95 -14.82
C ALA A 47 -14.23 2.84 -15.50
N CYS A 48 -13.70 3.84 -14.79
CA CYS A 48 -12.79 4.83 -15.40
C CYS A 48 -11.31 4.42 -15.38
N LEU A 49 -10.95 3.43 -14.56
CA LEU A 49 -9.57 2.93 -14.37
C LEU A 49 -8.53 3.98 -13.90
N GLY A 50 -8.97 5.20 -13.55
CA GLY A 50 -8.08 6.31 -13.17
C GLY A 50 -7.37 6.15 -11.82
N CYS A 51 -7.89 5.30 -10.94
CA CYS A 51 -7.31 5.01 -9.64
C CYS A 51 -6.27 3.87 -9.69
N ALA A 52 -5.55 3.74 -10.81
CA ALA A 52 -4.58 2.68 -11.02
C ALA A 52 -3.33 2.87 -10.15
N VAL A 53 -2.82 1.77 -9.59
CA VAL A 53 -1.61 1.69 -8.78
C VAL A 53 -0.77 0.54 -9.28
N GLY A 54 0.51 0.78 -9.55
CA GLY A 54 1.42 -0.26 -10.03
C GLY A 54 1.65 -1.34 -8.98
N ARG A 55 1.61 -2.60 -9.41
CA ARG A 55 2.03 -3.74 -8.58
C ARG A 55 3.56 -3.79 -8.46
N ALA A 56 4.05 -4.33 -7.34
CA ALA A 56 5.48 -4.56 -7.12
C ALA A 56 6.05 -5.52 -8.18
N ASP A 57 5.35 -6.60 -8.50
CA ASP A 57 5.64 -7.39 -9.71
C ASP A 57 5.03 -6.69 -10.93
N LYS A 58 5.92 -6.14 -11.76
CA LYS A 58 5.55 -5.43 -13.00
C LYS A 58 4.84 -6.30 -14.03
N LYS A 59 4.99 -7.62 -13.96
CA LYS A 59 4.31 -8.54 -14.89
C LYS A 59 2.83 -8.68 -14.59
N GLU A 60 2.40 -8.34 -13.38
CA GLU A 60 1.00 -8.44 -12.95
C GLU A 60 0.17 -7.17 -13.27
N GLY A 61 0.80 -6.10 -13.76
CA GLY A 61 0.12 -4.87 -14.15
C GLY A 61 -0.26 -3.96 -12.97
N TYR A 62 -1.53 -3.59 -12.87
CA TYR A 62 -2.04 -2.56 -11.95
C TYR A 62 -3.14 -3.09 -11.04
N PHE A 63 -3.15 -2.61 -9.80
CA PHE A 63 -4.34 -2.57 -8.95
C PHE A 63 -5.19 -1.35 -9.31
N HIS A 64 -6.49 -1.42 -9.04
CA HIS A 64 -7.40 -0.28 -9.05
C HIS A 64 -7.92 -0.05 -7.63
N VAL A 65 -7.53 1.06 -7.01
CA VAL A 65 -7.82 1.34 -5.59
C VAL A 65 -9.30 1.21 -5.23
N CYS A 66 -10.21 1.64 -6.11
CA CYS A 66 -11.66 1.57 -5.84
C CYS A 66 -12.26 0.15 -5.88
N SER A 67 -11.56 -0.83 -6.47
CA SER A 67 -12.09 -2.19 -6.68
C SER A 67 -11.24 -3.26 -5.99
N ASP A 68 -9.90 -3.13 -6.05
CA ASP A 68 -8.95 -4.04 -5.42
C ASP A 68 -8.54 -3.60 -4.00
N GLY A 69 -8.71 -2.30 -3.69
CA GLY A 69 -8.25 -1.67 -2.44
C GLY A 69 -9.39 -1.33 -1.48
N PRO A 70 -9.27 -0.21 -0.72
CA PRO A 70 -8.18 0.77 -0.70
C PRO A 70 -6.97 0.35 0.13
N VAL A 71 -7.08 -0.77 0.86
CA VAL A 71 -6.05 -1.27 1.78
C VAL A 71 -5.27 -2.40 1.12
N PHE A 72 -3.94 -2.28 1.09
CA PHE A 72 -3.02 -3.22 0.45
C PHE A 72 -1.89 -3.64 1.39
N ASP A 73 -1.28 -4.81 1.18
CA ASP A 73 0.03 -5.09 1.77
C ASP A 73 1.06 -4.15 1.14
N SER A 74 1.85 -3.49 1.98
CA SER A 74 2.78 -2.47 1.52
C SER A 74 3.89 -3.02 0.61
N ASN A 75 4.12 -4.34 0.59
CA ASN A 75 5.09 -5.00 -0.29
C ASN A 75 4.52 -5.33 -1.68
N GLU A 76 3.21 -5.27 -1.88
CA GLU A 76 2.56 -5.54 -3.18
C GLU A 76 2.52 -4.30 -4.08
N ILE A 77 2.91 -3.14 -3.55
CA ILE A 77 2.80 -1.83 -4.20
C ILE A 77 4.15 -1.41 -4.77
N ASP A 78 4.15 -0.91 -6.01
CA ASP A 78 5.31 -0.22 -6.54
C ASP A 78 5.39 1.24 -6.06
N TRP A 79 6.23 1.46 -5.06
CA TRP A 79 6.52 2.78 -4.49
C TRP A 79 7.38 3.70 -5.37
N GLN A 80 7.88 3.25 -6.52
CA GLN A 80 8.63 4.11 -7.45
C GLN A 80 7.70 4.91 -8.35
N THR A 81 6.60 4.31 -8.79
CA THR A 81 5.62 4.95 -9.70
C THR A 81 4.38 5.48 -9.01
N LEU A 82 4.15 5.11 -7.74
CA LEU A 82 3.07 5.64 -6.91
C LEU A 82 3.39 7.05 -6.39
#